data_AF-A0A6P1ZAR0-F1
#
_entry.id   AF-A0A6P1ZAR0-F1
#
_cell.length_a   1.000
_cell.length_b   1.000
_cell.length_c   1.000
_cell.angle_alpha   90.00
_cell.angle_beta   90.00
_cell.angle_gamma   90.00
#
_symmetry.space_group_name_H-M   'P 1'
#
loop_
_entity.id
_entity.type
_entity.pdbx_description
1 polymer ?
#
loop_
_entity_poly.entity_id
_entity_poly.type
_entity_poly.pdbx_seq_one_letter_code
_entity_poly.pdbx_strand_id
1 'polypeptide(L)'
;MQFDQQHFKILKDINAFSGIKRYRGMLPAKLAIFHDAGKVEELVDEECVERIVITFACGSERVMLKLTERGHDLLEELLPVYEEAAKEADLGEVCPEGEDSQVVEVKRTHTSSLSKTQCILLSDVYHYSKIHSYGGLMPSDILETYSPKDISSLSGNGYLIHVKAEVGKGKKRKGVILSDKALRLLQGFNMVPANSMVPAWRTPCG
;
A
#
# COMPACT_ATOMS: atom_id res chain seq x y z
N MET A 1 24.17 10.73 10.32
CA MET A 1 23.22 9.98 11.16
C MET A 1 23.12 8.54 10.63
N GLN A 2 22.76 7.52 11.42
CA GLN A 2 22.59 6.15 10.91
C GLN A 2 21.10 5.84 10.77
N PHE A 3 20.65 5.59 9.53
CA PHE A 3 19.25 5.24 9.26
C PHE A 3 18.98 3.77 9.61
N ASP A 4 17.94 3.55 10.40
CA ASP A 4 17.49 2.23 10.84
C ASP A 4 16.29 1.71 10.04
N GLN A 5 15.80 0.51 10.40
CA GLN A 5 14.69 -0.14 9.72
C GLN A 5 13.37 0.65 9.79
N GLN A 6 13.18 1.52 10.81
CA GLN A 6 11.98 2.34 10.90
C GLN A 6 12.01 3.46 9.87
N HIS A 7 13.17 4.08 9.64
CA HIS A 7 13.36 5.06 8.57
C HIS A 7 13.06 4.46 7.20
N PHE A 8 13.58 3.26 6.93
CA PHE A 8 13.29 2.55 5.68
C PHE A 8 11.78 2.32 5.48
N LYS A 9 11.07 1.89 6.53
CA LYS A 9 9.60 1.72 6.46
C LYS A 9 8.87 3.02 6.15
N ILE A 10 9.28 4.13 6.77
CA ILE A 10 8.69 5.45 6.51
C ILE A 10 8.94 5.88 5.06
N LEU A 11 10.18 5.78 4.57
CA LEU A 11 10.54 6.13 3.20
C LEU A 11 9.75 5.30 2.18
N LYS A 12 9.63 3.98 2.42
CA LYS A 12 8.85 3.06 1.59
C LYS A 12 7.36 3.43 1.58
N ASP A 13 6.79 3.75 2.73
CA ASP A 13 5.38 4.13 2.85
C ASP A 13 5.10 5.49 2.21
N ILE A 14 6.01 6.48 2.32
CA ILE A 14 5.90 7.75 1.58
C ILE A 14 6.02 7.50 0.07
N ASN A 15 6.98 6.66 -0.36
CA ASN A 15 7.15 6.32 -1.77
C ASN A 15 5.91 5.63 -2.35
N ALA A 16 5.18 4.82 -1.57
CA ALA A 16 3.95 4.19 -2.02
C ALA A 16 2.85 5.20 -2.41
N PHE A 17 2.93 6.44 -1.90
CA PHE A 17 2.01 7.51 -2.27
C PHE A 17 2.41 8.26 -3.55
N SER A 18 3.64 8.07 -4.07
CA SER A 18 4.14 8.72 -5.29
C SER A 18 3.23 8.50 -6.50
N GLY A 19 2.61 7.33 -6.62
CA GLY A 19 1.67 6.98 -7.68
C GLY A 19 0.24 7.49 -7.48
N ILE A 20 -0.12 8.02 -6.32
CA ILE A 20 -1.51 8.33 -5.97
C ILE A 20 -1.87 9.75 -6.38
N LYS A 21 -2.57 9.89 -7.52
CA LYS A 21 -3.00 11.19 -8.08
C LYS A 21 -3.81 12.05 -7.11
N ARG A 22 -4.67 11.45 -6.29
CA ARG A 22 -5.50 12.18 -5.30
C ARG A 22 -4.65 12.92 -4.27
N TYR A 23 -3.53 12.32 -3.89
CA TYR A 23 -2.59 12.91 -2.95
C TYR A 23 -1.39 13.56 -3.65
N ARG A 24 -1.44 13.67 -4.99
CA ARG A 24 -0.41 14.30 -5.83
C ARG A 24 1.00 13.76 -5.54
N GLY A 25 1.10 12.45 -5.31
CA GLY A 25 2.39 11.82 -5.05
C GLY A 25 2.89 11.96 -3.61
N MET A 26 2.06 12.41 -2.67
CA MET A 26 2.48 12.75 -1.31
C MET A 26 1.67 12.00 -0.25
N LEU A 27 2.29 11.66 0.88
CA LEU A 27 1.63 11.06 2.03
C LEU A 27 1.01 12.16 2.92
N PRO A 28 -0.31 12.19 3.17
CA PRO A 28 -0.87 13.09 4.17
C PRO A 28 -0.25 12.89 5.56
N ALA A 29 0.17 13.96 6.23
CA ALA A 29 0.79 13.87 7.57
C ALA A 29 -0.12 13.21 8.61
N LYS A 30 -1.45 13.33 8.46
CA LYS A 30 -2.43 12.62 9.29
C LYS A 30 -2.35 11.09 9.16
N LEU A 31 -1.84 10.58 8.04
CA LEU A 31 -1.58 9.15 7.84
C LEU A 31 -0.16 8.75 8.28
N ALA A 32 0.73 9.73 8.49
CA ALA A 32 2.06 9.49 9.04
C ALA A 32 2.07 9.31 10.57
N ILE A 33 0.93 9.53 11.25
CA ILE A 33 0.79 9.33 12.71
C ILE A 33 1.07 7.90 13.19
N PHE A 34 1.11 6.95 12.26
CA PHE A 34 1.40 5.54 12.55
C PHE A 34 2.90 5.25 12.56
N HIS A 35 3.73 6.24 12.22
CA HIS A 35 5.17 6.20 12.35
C HIS A 35 5.62 6.92 13.63
N ASP A 36 6.83 6.63 14.06
CA ASP A 36 7.47 7.39 15.13
C ASP A 36 7.72 8.83 14.64
N ALA A 37 7.17 9.81 15.35
CA ALA A 37 7.26 11.21 14.97
C ALA A 37 8.72 11.70 14.96
N GLY A 38 9.56 11.23 15.89
CA GLY A 38 10.99 11.57 15.93
C GLY A 38 11.71 11.07 14.69
N LYS A 39 11.41 9.84 14.24
CA LYS A 39 11.96 9.27 13.00
C LYS A 39 11.53 10.02 11.74
N VAL A 40 10.29 10.53 11.73
CA VAL A 40 9.82 11.37 10.63
C VAL A 40 10.54 12.72 10.63
N GLU A 41 10.76 13.34 11.79
CA GLU A 41 11.55 14.58 11.88
C GLU A 41 13.01 14.36 11.50
N GLU A 42 13.65 13.26 11.93
CA GLU A 42 15.01 12.88 11.52
C GLU A 42 15.15 12.83 9.98
N LEU A 43 14.16 12.27 9.28
CA LEU A 43 14.13 12.25 7.80
C LEU A 43 13.90 13.63 7.17
N VAL A 44 13.20 14.52 7.85
CA VAL A 44 12.96 15.90 7.39
C VAL A 44 14.22 16.74 7.60
N ASP A 45 14.86 16.63 8.76
CA ASP A 45 16.11 17.32 9.11
C ASP A 45 17.26 16.89 8.19
N GLU A 46 17.28 15.62 7.78
CA GLU A 46 18.23 15.08 6.81
C GLU A 46 17.79 15.28 5.34
N GLU A 47 16.80 16.12 5.07
CA GLU A 47 16.31 16.48 3.73
C GLU A 47 15.91 15.27 2.85
N CYS A 48 15.58 14.12 3.45
CA CYS A 48 15.09 12.94 2.75
C CYS A 48 13.58 13.03 2.50
N VAL A 49 12.87 13.80 3.34
CA VAL A 49 11.43 14.03 3.25
C VAL A 49 11.16 15.52 3.35
N GLU A 50 10.34 16.05 2.43
CA GLU A 50 9.88 17.44 2.49
C GLU A 50 8.44 17.53 3.02
N ARG A 51 8.16 18.61 3.79
CA ARG A 51 6.82 18.97 4.24
C ARG A 51 6.21 19.99 3.30
N ILE A 52 5.13 19.59 2.64
CA ILE A 52 4.37 20.45 1.75
C ILE A 52 3.05 20.81 2.43
N VAL A 53 2.87 22.11 2.71
CA VAL A 53 1.60 22.64 3.22
C VAL A 53 0.72 23.02 2.04
N ILE A 54 -0.45 22.39 1.94
CA ILE A 54 -1.46 22.71 0.93
C ILE A 54 -2.58 23.50 1.60
N THR A 55 -2.74 24.75 1.20
CA THR A 55 -3.86 25.61 1.61
C THR A 55 -5.00 25.48 0.61
N PHE A 56 -6.21 25.19 1.10
CA PHE A 56 -7.41 25.08 0.28
C PHE A 56 -8.19 26.40 0.27
N ALA A 57 -9.03 26.59 -0.74
CA ALA A 57 -9.85 27.80 -0.90
C ALA A 57 -10.79 28.09 0.29
N CYS A 58 -11.14 27.07 1.08
CA CYS A 58 -11.91 27.21 2.32
C CYS A 58 -11.06 27.65 3.54
N GLY A 59 -9.78 27.94 3.35
CA GLY A 59 -8.83 28.33 4.40
C GLY A 59 -8.27 27.16 5.21
N SER A 60 -8.72 25.92 4.99
CA SER A 60 -8.14 24.77 5.67
C SER A 60 -6.76 24.45 5.11
N GLU A 61 -5.83 24.04 5.98
CA GLU A 61 -4.50 23.60 5.60
C GLU A 61 -4.33 22.09 5.80
N ARG A 62 -3.52 21.47 4.92
CA ARG A 62 -3.08 20.09 5.09
C ARG A 62 -1.58 19.98 4.87
N VAL A 63 -0.91 19.35 5.82
CA VAL A 63 0.51 18.96 5.67
C VAL A 63 0.58 17.62 4.96
N MET A 64 1.44 17.57 3.95
CA MET A 64 1.76 16.39 3.15
C MET A 64 3.28 16.15 3.23
N LEU A 65 3.68 14.88 3.19
CA LEU A 65 5.06 14.44 3.18
C LEU A 65 5.39 13.90 1.79
N LYS A 66 6.54 14.28 1.24
CA LYS A 66 7.01 13.81 -0.06
C LYS A 66 8.47 13.41 0.03
N LEU A 67 8.86 12.38 -0.71
CA LEU A 67 10.28 12.09 -0.88
C LEU A 67 10.94 13.18 -1.72
N THR A 68 12.12 13.60 -1.28
CA THR A 68 13.06 14.38 -2.08
C THR A 68 13.88 13.44 -2.96
N GLU A 69 14.70 13.98 -3.86
CA GLU A 69 15.67 13.18 -4.63
C GLU A 69 16.60 12.39 -3.70
N ARG A 70 17.15 13.05 -2.67
CA ARG A 70 17.97 12.40 -1.64
C ARG A 70 17.22 11.27 -0.91
N GLY A 71 15.93 11.46 -0.63
CA GLY A 71 15.10 10.42 -0.03
C GLY A 71 14.87 9.22 -0.94
N HIS A 72 14.81 9.42 -2.26
CA HIS A 72 14.76 8.35 -3.24
C HIS A 72 16.09 7.60 -3.31
N ASP A 73 17.22 8.30 -3.37
CA ASP A 73 18.55 7.70 -3.39
C ASP A 73 18.79 6.85 -2.13
N LEU A 74 18.46 7.39 -0.96
CA LEU A 74 18.55 6.67 0.30
C LEU A 74 17.65 5.43 0.33
N LEU A 75 16.44 5.51 -0.25
CA LEU A 75 15.55 4.36 -0.34
C LEU A 75 16.14 3.26 -1.24
N GLU A 76 16.76 3.63 -2.36
CA GLU A 76 17.46 2.71 -3.26
C GLU A 76 18.69 2.07 -2.61
N GLU A 77 19.46 2.82 -1.81
CA GLU A 77 20.60 2.30 -1.04
C GLU A 77 20.16 1.28 0.03
N LEU A 78 19.05 1.55 0.72
CA LEU A 78 18.55 0.71 1.81
C LEU A 78 17.74 -0.49 1.32
N LEU A 79 17.17 -0.43 0.11
CA LEU A 79 16.39 -1.50 -0.53
C LEU A 79 17.09 -2.87 -0.48
N PRO A 80 18.32 -3.05 -0.97
CA PRO A 80 18.99 -4.36 -0.94
C PRO A 80 19.25 -4.85 0.49
N VAL A 81 19.62 -3.95 1.41
CA VAL A 81 19.92 -4.30 2.81
C VAL A 81 18.68 -4.87 3.53
N TYR A 82 17.51 -4.28 3.30
CA TYR A 82 16.28 -4.68 3.99
C TYR A 82 15.42 -5.68 3.21
N GLU A 83 15.58 -5.80 1.89
CA GLU A 83 14.99 -6.90 1.11
C GLU A 83 15.75 -8.21 1.34
N GLU A 84 17.08 -8.18 1.49
CA GLU A 84 17.85 -9.36 1.89
C GLU A 84 17.55 -9.77 3.33
N ALA A 85 17.43 -8.83 4.27
CA ALA A 85 16.99 -9.14 5.63
C ALA A 85 15.55 -9.70 5.69
N ALA A 86 14.68 -9.32 4.73
CA ALA A 86 13.35 -9.90 4.60
C ALA A 86 13.37 -11.31 3.99
N LYS A 87 14.36 -11.62 3.12
CA LYS A 87 14.59 -12.96 2.57
C LYS A 87 15.29 -13.89 3.57
N GLU A 88 16.23 -13.40 4.37
CA GLU A 88 16.88 -14.20 5.43
C GLU A 88 15.93 -14.53 6.59
N ALA A 89 14.94 -13.68 6.86
CA ALA A 89 13.85 -14.00 7.77
C ALA A 89 12.87 -15.07 7.19
N ASP A 90 12.95 -15.38 5.90
CA ASP A 90 12.07 -16.29 5.15
C ASP A 90 12.78 -17.62 4.77
N LEU A 91 14.10 -17.75 4.98
CA LEU A 91 14.88 -18.97 4.70
C LEU A 91 14.76 -20.07 5.79
N GLY A 92 13.68 -20.04 6.57
CA GLY A 92 13.31 -21.09 7.53
C GLY A 92 12.52 -22.26 6.94
N GLU A 93 11.98 -22.15 5.72
CA GLU A 93 11.24 -23.25 5.08
C GLU A 93 11.55 -23.36 3.58
N VAL A 94 12.46 -24.28 3.25
CA VAL A 94 12.67 -24.78 1.89
C VAL A 94 11.64 -25.87 1.60
N CYS A 95 10.89 -25.75 0.50
CA CYS A 95 10.31 -26.88 -0.24
C CYS A 95 10.27 -26.54 -1.75
N PRO A 96 10.38 -27.55 -2.64
CA PRO A 96 11.18 -27.45 -3.86
C PRO A 96 10.43 -26.94 -5.10
N GLU A 97 11.25 -26.53 -6.07
CA GLU A 97 10.92 -26.09 -7.42
C GLU A 97 10.01 -27.08 -8.18
N GLY A 98 9.08 -26.50 -8.94
CA GLY A 98 8.32 -27.19 -9.98
C GLY A 98 8.21 -26.26 -11.18
N GLU A 99 9.05 -26.53 -12.18
CA GLU A 99 9.00 -25.95 -13.53
C GLU A 99 7.62 -26.22 -14.16
N ASP A 100 6.97 -25.18 -14.67
CA ASP A 100 6.56 -25.16 -16.09
C ASP A 100 5.93 -23.82 -16.46
N SER A 101 6.57 -23.16 -17.42
CA SER A 101 6.04 -22.02 -18.14
C SER A 101 4.92 -22.49 -19.07
N GLN A 102 3.69 -22.00 -18.87
CA GLN A 102 2.73 -21.85 -19.96
C GLN A 102 2.08 -20.48 -19.92
N VAL A 103 2.27 -19.76 -21.03
CA VAL A 103 1.63 -18.50 -21.37
C VAL A 103 0.16 -18.81 -21.65
N VAL A 104 -0.73 -18.54 -20.69
CA VAL A 104 -2.17 -18.68 -20.91
C VAL A 104 -2.76 -17.33 -21.29
N GLU A 105 -3.09 -17.22 -22.57
CA GLU A 105 -3.88 -16.14 -23.15
C GLU A 105 -5.32 -16.20 -22.59
N VAL A 106 -5.60 -15.42 -21.54
CA VAL A 106 -6.93 -15.43 -20.90
C VAL A 106 -7.91 -14.53 -21.65
N LYS A 107 -8.69 -15.21 -22.48
CA LYS A 107 -9.97 -14.85 -23.09
C LYS A 107 -10.81 -13.87 -22.23
N ARG A 108 -10.92 -12.63 -22.73
CA ARG A 108 -11.79 -11.55 -22.21
C ARG A 108 -13.22 -12.05 -21.98
N THR A 109 -13.62 -12.22 -20.73
CA THR A 109 -15.03 -12.49 -20.38
C THR A 109 -15.48 -11.58 -19.23
N HIS A 110 -16.43 -10.71 -19.57
CA HIS A 110 -17.27 -9.87 -18.71
C HIS A 110 -16.58 -8.95 -17.70
N THR A 111 -16.02 -7.83 -18.18
CA THR A 111 -15.88 -6.64 -17.34
C THR A 111 -17.26 -6.05 -17.09
N SER A 112 -17.88 -6.38 -15.97
CA SER A 112 -18.92 -5.53 -15.39
C SER A 112 -18.35 -4.11 -15.33
N SER A 113 -19.02 -3.15 -15.98
CA SER A 113 -18.54 -1.78 -16.09
C SER A 113 -18.44 -1.14 -14.70
N LEU A 114 -17.25 -1.18 -14.11
CA LEU A 114 -16.98 -0.51 -12.85
C LEU A 114 -17.03 1.00 -13.06
N SER A 115 -17.65 1.70 -12.12
CA SER A 115 -17.64 3.16 -12.13
C SER A 115 -16.23 3.69 -11.86
N LYS A 116 -15.95 4.92 -12.29
CA LYS A 116 -14.67 5.57 -11.99
C LYS A 116 -14.37 5.61 -10.48
N THR A 117 -15.40 5.83 -9.67
CA THR A 117 -15.30 5.84 -8.20
C THR A 117 -14.94 4.47 -7.65
N GLN A 118 -15.49 3.40 -8.22
CA GLN A 118 -15.17 2.02 -7.85
C GLN A 118 -13.73 1.64 -8.21
N CYS A 119 -13.23 2.06 -9.38
CA CYS A 119 -11.83 1.85 -9.75
C CYS A 119 -10.87 2.60 -8.81
N ILE A 120 -11.21 3.83 -8.42
CA ILE A 120 -10.43 4.60 -7.44
C ILE A 120 -10.43 3.88 -6.09
N LEU A 121 -11.59 3.41 -5.61
CA LEU A 121 -11.68 2.67 -4.35
C LEU A 121 -10.83 1.40 -4.38
N LEU A 122 -10.88 0.60 -5.44
CA LEU A 122 -10.04 -0.60 -5.57
C LEU A 122 -8.55 -0.25 -5.59
N SER A 123 -8.17 0.83 -6.27
CA SER A 123 -6.80 1.32 -6.28
C SER A 123 -6.37 1.75 -4.88
N ASP A 124 -7.19 2.51 -4.16
CA ASP A 124 -6.88 2.95 -2.80
C ASP A 124 -6.74 1.74 -1.86
N VAL A 125 -7.65 0.76 -1.92
CA VAL A 125 -7.55 -0.49 -1.13
C VAL A 125 -6.23 -1.23 -1.44
N TYR A 126 -5.81 -1.28 -2.71
CA TYR A 126 -4.51 -1.84 -3.08
C TYR A 126 -3.36 -1.09 -2.38
N HIS A 127 -3.33 0.23 -2.44
CA HIS A 127 -2.24 1.02 -1.85
C HIS A 127 -2.23 0.88 -0.33
N TYR A 128 -3.39 0.96 0.33
CA TYR A 128 -3.49 0.71 1.77
C TYR A 128 -3.04 -0.71 2.15
N SER A 129 -3.26 -1.71 1.30
CA SER A 129 -2.78 -3.07 1.53
C SER A 129 -1.25 -3.22 1.44
N LYS A 130 -0.54 -2.23 0.90
CA LYS A 130 0.93 -2.22 0.87
C LYS A 130 1.55 -1.54 2.08
N ILE A 131 0.76 -0.82 2.87
CA ILE A 131 1.22 -0.14 4.07
C ILE A 131 1.27 -1.15 5.22
N HIS A 132 2.47 -1.44 5.71
CA HIS A 132 2.69 -2.45 6.73
C HIS A 132 2.06 -2.07 8.08
N SER A 133 1.98 -0.78 8.41
CA SER A 133 1.33 -0.28 9.64
C SER A 133 -0.18 -0.55 9.68
N TYR A 134 -0.80 -0.85 8.53
CA TYR A 134 -2.19 -1.27 8.44
C TYR A 134 -2.36 -2.79 8.33
N GLY A 135 -1.28 -3.58 8.44
CA GLY A 135 -1.35 -5.04 8.40
C GLY A 135 -1.85 -5.58 7.06
N GLY A 136 -1.61 -4.84 5.98
CA GLY A 136 -2.00 -5.26 4.63
C GLY A 136 -3.50 -5.14 4.31
N LEU A 137 -4.26 -4.35 5.06
CA LEU A 137 -5.67 -4.05 4.78
C LEU A 137 -5.97 -2.55 4.76
N MET A 138 -7.07 -2.17 4.11
CA MET A 138 -7.64 -0.84 4.22
C MET A 138 -8.56 -0.76 5.44
N PRO A 139 -8.27 0.09 6.44
CA PRO A 139 -9.09 0.21 7.64
C PRO A 139 -10.54 0.64 7.38
N SER A 140 -11.48 0.11 8.17
CA SER A 140 -12.90 0.44 8.05
C SER A 140 -13.20 1.93 8.21
N ASP A 141 -12.47 2.65 9.09
CA ASP A 141 -12.61 4.09 9.30
C ASP A 141 -12.29 4.91 8.03
N ILE A 142 -11.37 4.43 7.21
CA ILE A 142 -11.03 5.06 5.93
C ILE A 142 -12.06 4.64 4.86
N LEU A 143 -12.51 3.39 4.90
CA LEU A 143 -13.50 2.85 3.99
C LEU A 143 -14.84 3.60 4.08
N GLU A 144 -15.23 4.06 5.28
CA GLU A 144 -16.45 4.85 5.51
C GLU A 144 -16.48 6.18 4.75
N THR A 145 -15.34 6.66 4.23
CA THR A 145 -15.30 7.87 3.39
C THR A 145 -15.82 7.66 1.97
N TYR A 146 -16.06 6.41 1.56
CA TYR A 146 -16.60 6.05 0.25
C TYR A 146 -18.10 5.81 0.33
N SER A 147 -18.77 5.90 -0.83
CA SER A 147 -20.20 5.63 -0.91
C SER A 147 -20.50 4.18 -0.46
N PRO A 148 -21.43 3.98 0.50
CA PRO A 148 -21.80 2.64 0.94
C PRO A 148 -22.31 1.78 -0.22
N LYS A 149 -22.93 2.40 -1.23
CA LYS A 149 -23.38 1.71 -2.45
C LYS A 149 -22.22 1.11 -3.24
N ASP A 150 -21.11 1.83 -3.35
CA ASP A 150 -19.92 1.35 -4.08
C ASP A 150 -19.23 0.23 -3.31
N ILE A 151 -19.13 0.36 -1.99
CA ILE A 151 -18.56 -0.68 -1.11
C ILE A 151 -19.41 -1.96 -1.19
N SER A 152 -20.73 -1.85 -1.00
CA SER A 152 -21.63 -3.01 -1.07
C SER A 152 -21.64 -3.65 -2.46
N SER A 153 -21.58 -2.85 -3.52
CA SER A 153 -21.50 -3.38 -4.89
C SER A 153 -20.19 -4.12 -5.13
N LEU A 154 -19.05 -3.55 -4.71
CA LEU A 154 -17.75 -4.20 -4.88
C LEU A 154 -17.61 -5.47 -4.03
N SER A 155 -18.10 -5.47 -2.80
CA SER A 155 -18.16 -6.67 -1.96
C SER A 155 -19.09 -7.73 -2.54
N GLY A 156 -20.30 -7.35 -2.96
CA GLY A 156 -21.28 -8.28 -3.55
C GLY A 156 -20.80 -8.91 -4.86
N ASN A 157 -19.97 -8.18 -5.62
CA ASN A 157 -19.35 -8.68 -6.85
C ASN A 157 -18.02 -9.44 -6.61
N GLY A 158 -17.62 -9.62 -5.35
CA GLY A 158 -16.44 -10.39 -4.95
C GLY A 158 -15.10 -9.68 -5.20
N TYR A 159 -15.08 -8.35 -5.29
CA TYR A 159 -13.84 -7.56 -5.43
C TYR A 159 -13.18 -7.21 -4.09
N LEU A 160 -14.00 -7.02 -3.04
CA LEU A 160 -13.54 -6.70 -1.69
C LEU A 160 -13.84 -7.85 -0.73
N ILE A 161 -12.84 -8.23 0.06
CA ILE A 161 -12.97 -9.22 1.13
C ILE A 161 -12.88 -8.47 2.46
N HIS A 162 -13.91 -8.61 3.29
CA HIS A 162 -13.91 -8.05 4.64
C HIS A 162 -13.11 -8.96 5.55
N VAL A 163 -12.12 -8.39 6.23
CA VAL A 163 -11.21 -9.13 7.10
C VAL A 163 -11.06 -8.43 8.44
N LYS A 164 -10.71 -9.22 9.45
CA LYS A 164 -10.30 -8.74 10.76
C LYS A 164 -8.92 -9.31 11.03
N ALA A 165 -7.90 -8.46 10.93
CA ALA A 165 -6.51 -8.86 11.11
C ALA A 165 -5.96 -8.31 12.44
N GLU A 166 -4.99 -9.00 13.00
CA GLU A 166 -4.21 -8.50 14.13
C GLU A 166 -3.06 -7.63 13.60
N VAL A 167 -3.07 -6.34 13.94
CA VAL A 167 -2.11 -5.35 13.44
C VAL A 167 -1.23 -4.90 14.59
N GLY A 168 -0.14 -5.64 14.84
CA GLY A 168 0.89 -5.31 15.83
C GLY A 168 0.39 -5.23 17.29
N LYS A 169 1.21 -5.65 18.26
CA LYS A 169 0.87 -5.61 19.70
C LYS A 169 -0.52 -6.21 20.03
N GLY A 170 -1.00 -7.20 19.27
CA GLY A 170 -2.27 -7.90 19.49
C GLY A 170 -3.55 -7.09 19.22
N LYS A 171 -3.47 -5.89 18.62
CA LYS A 171 -4.68 -5.09 18.32
C LYS A 171 -5.39 -5.61 17.07
N LYS A 172 -6.65 -6.04 17.22
CA LYS A 172 -7.50 -6.47 16.10
C LYS A 172 -8.09 -5.26 15.37
N ARG A 173 -7.87 -5.17 14.06
CA ARG A 173 -8.44 -4.14 13.19
C ARG A 173 -9.35 -4.77 12.14
N LYS A 174 -10.50 -4.13 11.90
CA LYS A 174 -11.41 -4.47 10.80
C LYS A 174 -11.06 -3.64 9.57
N GLY A 175 -11.24 -4.24 8.41
CA GLY A 175 -11.09 -3.54 7.15
C GLY A 175 -11.33 -4.44 5.96
N VAL A 176 -10.86 -3.99 4.80
CA VAL A 176 -11.02 -4.72 3.54
C VAL A 176 -9.69 -4.93 2.84
N ILE A 177 -9.60 -6.06 2.16
CA ILE A 177 -8.52 -6.39 1.23
C ILE A 177 -9.08 -6.65 -0.17
N LEU A 178 -8.22 -6.62 -1.17
CA LEU A 178 -8.57 -6.98 -2.52
C LEU A 178 -8.60 -8.51 -2.70
N SER A 179 -9.59 -8.99 -3.45
CA SER A 179 -9.58 -10.33 -3.99
C SER A 179 -8.65 -10.44 -5.20
N ASP A 180 -8.25 -11.66 -5.56
CA ASP A 180 -7.49 -11.92 -6.79
C ASP A 180 -8.22 -11.40 -8.04
N LYS A 181 -9.56 -11.43 -8.03
CA LYS A 181 -10.40 -10.88 -9.10
C LYS A 181 -10.19 -9.37 -9.25
N ALA A 182 -10.11 -8.64 -8.14
CA ALA A 182 -9.83 -7.21 -8.15
C ALA A 182 -8.40 -6.90 -8.58
N LEU A 183 -7.43 -7.70 -8.13
CA LEU A 183 -6.02 -7.53 -8.53
C LEU A 183 -5.83 -7.72 -10.03
N ARG A 184 -6.39 -8.79 -10.63
CA ARG A 184 -6.38 -9.02 -12.08
C ARG A 184 -7.02 -7.87 -12.85
N LEU A 185 -8.10 -7.31 -12.31
CA LEU A 185 -8.78 -6.16 -12.92
C LEU A 185 -7.89 -4.90 -12.89
N LEU A 186 -7.25 -4.60 -11.75
CA LEU A 186 -6.36 -3.45 -11.61
C LEU A 186 -5.12 -3.56 -12.50
N GLN A 187 -4.60 -4.77 -12.71
CA GLN A 187 -3.53 -5.04 -13.67
C GLN A 187 -3.98 -4.74 -15.11
N GLY A 188 -5.19 -5.14 -15.48
CA GLY A 188 -5.78 -4.84 -16.79
C GLY A 188 -5.97 -3.34 -17.08
N PHE A 189 -6.12 -2.52 -16.03
CA PHE A 189 -6.18 -1.05 -16.14
C PHE A 189 -4.80 -0.36 -16.04
N ASN A 190 -3.72 -1.13 -15.93
CA ASN A 190 -2.36 -0.64 -15.71
C ASN A 190 -2.24 0.25 -14.45
N MET A 191 -3.10 0.00 -13.45
CA MET A 191 -3.15 0.73 -12.19
C MET A 191 -2.28 0.07 -11.11
N VAL A 192 -1.73 -1.10 -11.40
CA VAL A 192 -0.90 -1.92 -10.51
C VAL A 192 0.17 -2.63 -11.36
N PRO A 193 1.45 -2.68 -10.93
CA PRO A 193 2.50 -3.39 -11.67
C PRO A 193 2.24 -4.90 -11.74
N ALA A 194 2.57 -5.52 -12.87
CA ALA A 194 2.31 -6.93 -13.16
C ALA A 194 2.95 -7.90 -12.15
N ASN A 195 4.08 -7.51 -11.52
CA ASN A 195 4.82 -8.33 -10.55
C ASN A 195 4.19 -8.43 -9.15
N SER A 196 2.96 -7.92 -8.95
CA SER A 196 2.26 -7.91 -7.66
C SER A 196 1.48 -9.19 -7.33
N MET A 197 1.76 -10.31 -8.02
CA MET A 197 0.92 -11.52 -8.05
C MET A 197 0.81 -12.32 -6.75
N VAL A 198 1.44 -11.90 -5.65
CA VAL A 198 1.23 -12.56 -4.35
C VAL A 198 0.63 -11.56 -3.37
N PRO A 199 -0.64 -11.72 -2.98
CA PRO A 199 -1.19 -10.98 -1.86
C PRO A 199 -0.41 -11.35 -0.59
N ALA A 200 0.04 -10.35 0.18
CA ALA A 200 0.85 -10.56 1.39
C ALA A 200 0.14 -11.37 2.50
N TRP A 201 -1.13 -11.74 2.31
CA TRP A 201 -1.93 -12.59 3.19
C TRP A 201 -2.04 -14.05 2.71
N ARG A 202 -1.47 -14.38 1.54
CA ARG A 202 -1.35 -15.76 1.02
C ARG A 202 -0.02 -16.42 1.39
N THR A 203 0.90 -15.71 2.02
CA THR A 203 1.98 -16.33 2.76
C THR A 203 1.36 -17.00 4.00
N PRO A 204 1.30 -18.35 4.07
CA PRO A 204 0.83 -19.01 5.28
C PRO A 204 1.73 -18.56 6.44
N CYS A 205 1.11 -18.17 7.55
CA CYS A 205 1.85 -17.96 8.78
C CYS A 205 2.41 -19.32 9.21
N GLY A 206 3.70 -19.56 8.93
CA GLY A 206 4.53 -20.56 9.61
C GLY A 206 5.16 -19.94 10.84
#